data_AF-A0A0N4WSF5-F1
#
_entry.id   AF-A0A0N4WSF5-F1
#
_cell.length_a   1.000
_cell.length_b   1.000
_cell.length_c   1.000
_cell.angle_alpha   90.00
_cell.angle_beta   90.00
_cell.angle_gamma   90.00
#
_symmetry.space_group_name_H-M   'P 1'
#
loop_
_entity.id
_entity.type
_entity.pdbx_description
1 polymer ?
#
loop_
_entity_poly.entity_id
_entity_poly.type
_entity_poly.pdbx_seq_one_letter_code
_entity_poly.pdbx_strand_id
1 'polypeptide(L)'
;MIKKDKEKGRTKDPEKALRKAGKRKMIMDEGARNDRCNLRNGMTDEVRDMFLKKHNEYRSQVARGLAKDRLGGTAPTAGKMARMSYDCKIEESMMRWLNQCKWGHSRGENGENMFMSTDTRMKPITAAAMSTEGWFSELETKGVGKENKLTMQVFNRGVGHYTQIIDFHGLYAVDTHQNIQRKKESAVSAKDSASVKSASIYNLV
;
A
#
# COMPACT_ATOMS: atom_id res chain seq x y z
N MET A 1 -44.02 -59.23 -48.96
CA MET A 1 -42.61 -59.20 -49.43
C MET A 1 -42.39 -57.84 -50.08
N ILE A 2 -41.47 -56.94 -49.73
CA ILE A 2 -40.29 -56.89 -48.87
C ILE A 2 -40.13 -55.40 -48.47
N LYS A 3 -39.87 -55.13 -47.19
CA LYS A 3 -39.50 -53.80 -46.67
C LYS A 3 -38.13 -53.40 -47.24
N LYS A 4 -37.95 -52.14 -47.64
CA LYS A 4 -36.63 -51.51 -47.75
C LYS A 4 -36.67 -50.15 -47.08
N ASP A 5 -36.18 -50.15 -45.85
CA ASP A 5 -35.91 -48.97 -45.04
C ASP A 5 -34.88 -48.08 -45.76
N LYS A 6 -35.24 -46.83 -46.03
CA LYS A 6 -34.29 -45.78 -46.42
C LYS A 6 -33.83 -45.08 -45.17
N GLU A 7 -32.70 -45.56 -44.65
CA GLU A 7 -31.93 -44.95 -43.57
C GLU A 7 -31.44 -43.56 -44.02
N LYS A 8 -32.13 -42.50 -43.56
CA LYS A 8 -31.65 -41.12 -43.72
C LYS A 8 -30.50 -40.89 -42.75
N GLY A 9 -29.29 -41.25 -43.17
CA GLY A 9 -28.04 -40.87 -42.52
C GLY A 9 -27.91 -39.35 -42.48
N ARG A 10 -28.25 -38.76 -41.34
CA ARG A 10 -28.00 -37.34 -41.04
C ARG A 10 -26.50 -37.19 -40.80
N THR A 11 -25.76 -36.80 -41.83
CA THR A 11 -24.38 -36.32 -41.68
C THR A 11 -24.40 -35.13 -40.72
N LYS A 12 -23.89 -35.33 -39.50
CA LYS A 12 -23.69 -34.25 -38.55
C LYS A 12 -22.44 -33.50 -39.01
N ASP A 13 -22.66 -32.38 -39.65
CA ASP A 13 -21.64 -31.38 -39.95
C ASP A 13 -20.86 -31.04 -38.66
N PRO A 14 -19.55 -31.36 -38.57
CA PRO A 14 -18.75 -31.20 -37.36
C PRO A 14 -18.55 -29.73 -36.97
N GLU A 15 -18.80 -28.79 -37.89
CA GLU A 15 -18.63 -27.34 -37.64
C GLU A 15 -19.80 -26.75 -36.83
N LYS A 16 -20.99 -27.35 -36.89
CA LYS A 16 -22.17 -26.93 -36.12
C LYS A 16 -22.19 -27.46 -34.68
N ALA A 17 -21.40 -28.49 -34.37
CA ALA A 17 -21.24 -29.00 -33.01
C ALA A 17 -20.35 -28.10 -32.13
N LEU A 18 -19.42 -27.34 -32.73
CA LEU A 18 -18.49 -26.46 -32.00
C LEU A 18 -19.16 -25.15 -31.52
N ARG A 19 -20.22 -24.68 -32.20
CA ARG A 19 -20.96 -23.46 -31.80
C ARG A 19 -21.96 -23.66 -30.66
N LYS A 20 -22.33 -24.89 -30.32
CA LYS A 20 -23.27 -25.20 -29.22
C LYS A 20 -22.58 -25.54 -27.89
N ALA A 21 -21.25 -25.65 -27.88
CA ALA A 21 -20.43 -25.79 -26.68
C ALA A 21 -19.96 -24.44 -26.10
N GLY A 22 -20.27 -23.30 -26.74
CA GLY A 22 -19.78 -21.96 -26.39
C GLY A 22 -20.72 -21.08 -25.56
N LYS A 23 -21.55 -21.64 -24.68
CA LYS A 23 -22.35 -20.85 -23.69
C LYS A 23 -22.35 -21.47 -22.29
N ARG A 24 -21.24 -22.09 -21.89
CA ARG A 24 -20.99 -22.29 -20.46
C ARG A 24 -20.30 -21.02 -19.97
N LYS A 25 -21.08 -20.23 -19.22
CA LYS A 25 -20.65 -19.19 -18.28
C LYS A 25 -19.13 -19.23 -18.05
N MET A 26 -18.37 -18.29 -18.63
CA MET A 26 -17.03 -18.01 -18.15
C MET A 26 -17.18 -17.40 -16.76
N ILE A 27 -17.40 -18.26 -15.77
CA ILE A 27 -16.83 -18.01 -14.45
C ILE A 27 -15.34 -18.22 -14.71
N MET A 28 -14.59 -17.15 -14.88
CA MET A 28 -13.16 -17.22 -14.61
C MET A 28 -13.05 -17.39 -13.09
N ASP A 29 -13.19 -18.64 -12.65
CA ASP A 29 -12.63 -19.10 -11.38
C ASP A 29 -11.20 -19.56 -11.70
N GLU A 30 -10.33 -18.58 -11.98
CA GLU A 30 -8.90 -18.79 -12.09
C GLU A 30 -8.24 -18.12 -10.90
N GLY A 31 -8.09 -18.93 -9.86
CA GLY A 31 -7.39 -18.60 -8.64
C GLY A 31 -8.25 -17.79 -7.69
N ALA A 32 -8.62 -18.40 -6.57
CA ALA A 32 -8.56 -17.64 -5.33
C ALA A 32 -7.15 -17.02 -5.27
N ARG A 33 -7.02 -15.76 -5.74
CA ARG A 33 -5.90 -14.91 -5.35
C ARG A 33 -5.94 -15.00 -3.84
N ASN A 34 -4.95 -15.63 -3.26
CA ASN A 34 -4.86 -15.82 -1.83
C ASN A 34 -4.51 -14.44 -1.26
N ASP A 35 -5.49 -13.53 -1.30
CA ASP A 35 -5.44 -12.16 -0.78
C ASP A 35 -5.01 -12.29 0.67
N ARG A 36 -3.77 -11.89 0.98
CA ARG A 36 -3.15 -12.10 2.30
C ARG A 36 -4.06 -11.69 3.44
N CYS A 37 -4.86 -10.64 3.23
CA CYS A 37 -5.74 -10.08 4.24
C CYS A 37 -7.20 -10.50 4.10
N ASN A 38 -7.62 -11.03 2.95
CA ASN A 38 -9.00 -11.46 2.67
C ASN A 38 -10.07 -10.41 3.03
N LEU A 39 -9.75 -9.11 2.90
CA LEU A 39 -10.62 -8.00 3.35
C LEU A 39 -11.58 -7.50 2.25
N ARG A 40 -11.36 -7.88 0.98
CA ARG A 40 -12.19 -7.45 -0.17
C ARG A 40 -12.41 -5.94 -0.25
N ASN A 41 -11.39 -5.17 0.10
CA ASN A 41 -11.43 -3.71 0.31
C ASN A 41 -10.73 -2.92 -0.80
N GLY A 42 -10.39 -3.57 -1.93
CA GLY A 42 -9.67 -2.96 -3.04
C GLY A 42 -8.14 -3.01 -2.93
N MET A 43 -7.58 -3.38 -1.76
CA MET A 43 -6.15 -3.62 -1.61
C MET A 43 -5.74 -4.98 -2.18
N THR A 44 -4.61 -4.99 -2.90
CA THR A 44 -4.01 -6.19 -3.46
C THR A 44 -2.67 -6.46 -2.79
N ASP A 45 -2.23 -7.72 -2.79
CA ASP A 45 -0.93 -8.09 -2.21
C ASP A 45 0.25 -7.38 -2.86
N GLU A 46 0.14 -7.06 -4.16
CA GLU A 46 1.14 -6.25 -4.86
C GLU A 46 1.31 -4.86 -4.23
N VAL A 47 0.21 -4.20 -3.88
CA VAL A 47 0.25 -2.89 -3.22
C VAL A 47 0.79 -3.04 -1.79
N ARG A 48 0.33 -4.06 -1.05
CA ARG A 48 0.82 -4.35 0.31
C ARG A 48 2.33 -4.58 0.34
N ASP A 49 2.82 -5.36 -0.60
CA ASP A 49 4.24 -5.69 -0.72
C ASP A 49 5.06 -4.50 -1.19
N MET A 50 4.51 -3.60 -2.01
CA MET A 50 5.18 -2.34 -2.38
C MET A 50 5.47 -1.48 -1.14
N PHE A 51 4.48 -1.26 -0.27
CA PHE A 51 4.68 -0.54 0.99
C PHE A 51 5.71 -1.21 1.88
N LEU A 52 5.53 -2.52 2.10
CA LEU A 52 6.39 -3.30 2.98
C LEU A 52 7.85 -3.30 2.50
N LYS A 53 8.05 -3.43 1.19
CA LYS A 53 9.37 -3.40 0.55
C LYS A 53 10.02 -2.04 0.73
N LYS A 54 9.34 -0.95 0.35
CA LYS A 54 9.90 0.41 0.42
C LYS A 54 10.28 0.82 1.84
N HIS A 55 9.41 0.58 2.82
CA HIS A 55 9.75 0.88 4.21
C HIS A 55 10.96 0.09 4.69
N ASN A 56 11.01 -1.22 4.45
CA ASN A 56 12.15 -2.04 4.86
C ASN A 56 13.45 -1.64 4.14
N GLU A 57 13.37 -1.24 2.87
CA GLU A 57 14.51 -0.67 2.13
C GLU A 57 15.02 0.61 2.79
N TYR A 58 14.12 1.55 3.11
CA TYR A 58 14.48 2.82 3.74
C TYR A 58 15.01 2.64 5.17
N ARG A 59 14.38 1.79 5.97
CA ARG A 59 14.85 1.43 7.32
C ARG A 59 16.24 0.80 7.28
N SER A 60 16.49 -0.08 6.31
CA SER A 60 17.82 -0.67 6.08
C SER A 60 18.87 0.38 5.67
N GLN A 61 18.49 1.36 4.85
CA GLN A 61 19.37 2.47 4.47
C GLN A 61 19.73 3.35 5.68
N VAL A 62 18.75 3.70 6.51
CA VAL A 62 18.98 4.47 7.76
C VAL A 62 19.84 3.66 8.73
N ALA A 63 19.51 2.40 8.96
CA ALA A 63 20.24 1.55 9.90
C ALA A 63 21.74 1.43 9.56
N ARG A 64 22.07 1.42 8.26
CA ARG A 64 23.45 1.38 7.75
C ARG A 64 24.11 2.76 7.62
N GLY A 65 23.44 3.84 8.02
CA GLY A 65 23.98 5.20 7.95
C GLY A 65 24.17 5.72 6.52
N LEU A 66 23.35 5.27 5.58
CA LEU A 66 23.46 5.60 4.14
C LEU A 66 22.48 6.70 3.70
N ALA A 67 21.45 6.99 4.49
CA ALA A 67 20.43 7.96 4.15
C ALA A 67 20.93 9.39 4.39
N LYS A 68 20.93 10.25 3.37
CA LYS A 68 21.41 11.64 3.47
C LYS A 68 20.48 12.48 4.33
N ASP A 69 21.05 13.34 5.17
CA ASP A 69 20.31 14.31 6.00
C ASP A 69 20.59 15.74 5.48
N ARG A 70 19.53 16.54 5.33
CA ARG A 70 19.63 17.95 4.91
C ARG A 70 20.59 18.77 5.78
N LEU A 71 20.70 18.43 7.06
CA LEU A 71 21.56 19.11 8.04
C LEU A 71 23.03 18.70 7.95
N GLY A 72 23.37 17.78 7.05
CA GLY A 72 24.75 17.41 6.73
C GLY A 72 25.06 15.94 7.02
N GLY A 73 25.79 15.32 6.10
CA GLY A 73 26.14 13.90 6.17
C GLY A 73 24.93 12.99 6.02
N THR A 74 24.94 11.87 6.74
CA THR A 74 23.87 10.87 6.74
C THR A 74 23.18 10.74 8.10
N ALA A 75 22.00 10.14 8.16
CA ALA A 75 21.38 9.73 9.40
C ALA A 75 22.33 8.81 10.20
N PRO A 76 22.35 8.89 11.54
CA PRO A 76 23.18 8.02 12.35
C PRO A 76 22.76 6.54 12.20
N THR A 77 23.71 5.62 12.39
CA THR A 77 23.41 4.17 12.33
C THR A 77 22.48 3.75 13.45
N ALA A 78 21.61 2.79 13.17
CA ALA A 78 20.66 2.27 14.15
C ALA A 78 21.12 0.91 14.69
N GLY A 79 21.18 0.76 16.01
CA GLY A 79 21.70 -0.45 16.65
C GLY A 79 20.77 -1.65 16.55
N LYS A 80 19.45 -1.43 16.52
CA LYS A 80 18.46 -2.52 16.55
C LYS A 80 17.25 -2.28 15.63
N MET A 81 17.45 -1.71 14.44
CA MET A 81 16.33 -1.42 13.52
C MET A 81 15.57 -2.69 13.10
N ALA A 82 14.36 -2.89 13.62
CA ALA A 82 13.55 -4.07 13.31
C ALA A 82 13.03 -4.04 11.86
N ARG A 83 12.93 -5.21 11.25
CA ARG A 83 12.25 -5.41 9.96
C ARG A 83 10.74 -5.36 10.18
N MET A 84 10.04 -4.61 9.34
CA MET A 84 8.58 -4.53 9.37
C MET A 84 7.94 -5.76 8.71
N SER A 85 6.75 -6.13 9.20
CA SER A 85 5.84 -7.15 8.65
C SER A 85 4.50 -6.50 8.27
N TYR A 86 3.66 -7.20 7.48
CA TYR A 86 2.30 -6.78 7.14
C TYR A 86 1.24 -7.38 8.12
N ASP A 87 0.20 -6.63 8.49
CA ASP A 87 -0.82 -6.89 9.52
C ASP A 87 -2.14 -6.33 9.00
N CYS A 88 -3.01 -7.28 8.71
CA CYS A 88 -4.31 -7.02 8.12
C CYS A 88 -5.29 -6.35 9.08
N LYS A 89 -5.07 -6.39 10.41
CA LYS A 89 -5.96 -5.74 11.38
C LYS A 89 -5.84 -4.23 11.35
N ILE A 90 -4.62 -3.72 11.15
CA ILE A 90 -4.42 -2.28 11.02
C ILE A 90 -4.90 -1.81 9.64
N GLU A 91 -4.78 -2.66 8.60
CA GLU A 91 -5.48 -2.42 7.33
C GLU A 91 -6.97 -2.28 7.48
N GLU A 92 -7.61 -3.24 8.12
CA GLU A 92 -9.04 -3.18 8.37
C GLU A 92 -9.43 -1.92 9.15
N SER A 93 -8.65 -1.53 10.18
CA SER A 93 -8.91 -0.33 10.96
C SER A 93 -8.76 0.97 10.16
N MET A 94 -7.72 1.05 9.34
CA MET A 94 -7.47 2.21 8.49
C MET A 94 -8.54 2.34 7.41
N MET A 95 -8.96 1.22 6.81
CA MET A 95 -10.06 1.20 5.84
C MET A 95 -11.39 1.66 6.43
N ARG A 96 -11.69 1.33 7.70
CA ARG A 96 -12.87 1.87 8.40
C ARG A 96 -12.85 3.40 8.49
N TRP A 97 -11.66 4.00 8.67
CA TRP A 97 -11.51 5.46 8.67
C TRP A 97 -11.62 6.03 7.26
N LEU A 98 -10.96 5.42 6.29
CA LEU A 98 -10.91 5.89 4.91
C LEU A 98 -12.28 5.86 4.23
N ASN A 99 -13.09 4.82 4.50
CA ASN A 99 -14.48 4.72 4.05
C ASN A 99 -15.41 5.85 4.52
N GLN A 100 -14.96 6.73 5.44
CA GLN A 100 -15.70 7.94 5.78
C GLN A 100 -15.52 9.07 4.75
N CYS A 101 -14.62 8.91 3.78
CA CYS A 101 -14.29 9.88 2.72
C CYS A 101 -13.92 11.27 3.25
N LYS A 102 -13.27 11.34 4.43
CA LYS A 102 -12.82 12.57 5.07
C LYS A 102 -11.31 12.73 4.96
N TRP A 103 -10.86 13.90 4.49
CA TRP A 103 -9.45 14.26 4.57
C TRP A 103 -9.08 14.62 6.01
N GLY A 104 -8.14 13.87 6.58
CA GLY A 104 -7.56 14.12 7.90
C GLY A 104 -7.07 12.84 8.56
N HIS A 105 -6.23 13.00 9.59
CA HIS A 105 -5.80 11.88 10.44
C HIS A 105 -6.99 11.30 11.22
N SER A 106 -6.97 9.99 11.48
CA SER A 106 -7.93 9.40 12.40
C SER A 106 -7.63 9.86 13.84
N ARG A 107 -8.57 9.59 14.75
CA ARG A 107 -8.39 9.83 16.20
C ARG A 107 -7.86 8.59 16.94
N GLY A 108 -7.27 7.64 16.20
CA GLY A 108 -6.74 6.39 16.76
C GLY A 108 -5.43 6.57 17.52
N GLU A 109 -4.98 5.50 18.16
CA GLU A 109 -3.70 5.46 18.91
C GLU A 109 -2.48 5.17 18.02
N ASN A 110 -2.71 4.79 16.76
CA ASN A 110 -1.63 4.55 15.81
C ASN A 110 -1.20 5.87 15.16
N GLY A 111 0.09 6.05 14.94
CA GLY A 111 0.62 7.09 14.07
C GLY A 111 0.15 6.88 12.63
N GLU A 112 0.11 7.95 11.85
CA GLU A 112 -0.40 7.92 10.48
C GLU A 112 0.38 8.84 9.54
N ASN A 113 0.82 8.34 8.39
CA ASN A 113 1.20 9.21 7.29
C ASN A 113 0.04 9.43 6.32
N MET A 114 0.06 10.56 5.63
CA MET A 114 -0.93 10.89 4.60
C MET A 114 -0.23 11.43 3.35
N PHE A 115 -0.76 11.04 2.20
CA PHE A 115 -0.33 11.47 0.88
C PHE A 115 -1.58 11.75 0.03
N MET A 116 -1.46 12.68 -0.90
CA MET A 116 -2.50 13.02 -1.87
C MET A 116 -1.87 13.37 -3.21
N SER A 117 -2.49 12.91 -4.29
CA SER A 117 -2.19 13.31 -5.66
C SER A 117 -3.45 13.76 -6.38
N THR A 118 -3.35 14.77 -7.23
CA THR A 118 -4.43 15.22 -8.11
C THR A 118 -4.57 14.33 -9.35
N ASP A 119 -3.65 13.40 -9.61
CA ASP A 119 -3.81 12.40 -10.68
C ASP A 119 -4.81 11.32 -10.26
N THR A 120 -6.04 11.53 -10.69
CA THR A 120 -7.21 10.68 -10.43
C THR A 120 -7.09 9.26 -10.99
N ARG A 121 -6.15 9.06 -11.93
CA ARG A 121 -5.92 7.79 -12.63
C ARG A 121 -4.66 7.08 -12.13
N MET A 122 -4.01 7.63 -11.10
CA MET A 122 -2.84 7.02 -10.49
C MET A 122 -3.18 5.62 -9.98
N LYS A 123 -2.37 4.64 -10.39
CA LYS A 123 -2.53 3.26 -9.95
C LYS A 123 -2.19 3.16 -8.45
N PRO A 124 -2.87 2.28 -7.68
CA PRO A 124 -2.57 2.08 -6.27
C PRO A 124 -1.11 1.75 -5.96
N ILE A 125 -0.48 0.91 -6.77
CA ILE A 125 0.95 0.59 -6.62
C ILE A 125 1.85 1.81 -6.87
N THR A 126 1.46 2.71 -7.77
CA THR A 126 2.21 3.95 -8.03
C THR A 126 2.04 4.93 -6.87
N ALA A 127 0.80 5.09 -6.37
CA ALA A 127 0.55 5.87 -5.16
C ALA A 127 1.36 5.33 -3.97
N ALA A 128 1.53 4.01 -3.91
CA ALA A 128 2.34 3.37 -2.88
C ALA A 128 3.82 3.74 -2.93
N ALA A 129 4.41 3.61 -4.11
CA ALA A 129 5.81 3.97 -4.30
C ALA A 129 6.04 5.47 -4.06
N MET A 130 5.19 6.33 -4.63
CA MET A 130 5.35 7.78 -4.53
C MET A 130 5.13 8.32 -3.11
N SER A 131 4.13 7.81 -2.39
CA SER A 131 3.86 8.24 -1.02
C SER A 131 5.01 7.90 -0.09
N THR A 132 5.48 6.65 -0.11
CA THR A 132 6.60 6.20 0.74
C THR A 132 7.89 6.92 0.43
N GLU A 133 8.17 7.20 -0.85
CA GLU A 133 9.31 8.02 -1.25
C GLU A 133 9.18 9.47 -0.77
N GLY A 134 8.01 10.08 -0.95
CA GLY A 134 7.73 11.43 -0.49
C GLY A 134 7.91 11.59 1.03
N TRP A 135 7.34 10.68 1.81
CA TRP A 135 7.50 10.65 3.26
C TRP A 135 8.97 10.48 3.68
N PHE A 136 9.71 9.57 3.03
CA PHE A 136 11.12 9.34 3.37
C PHE A 136 12.02 10.53 3.00
N SER A 137 11.73 11.20 1.88
CA SER A 137 12.51 12.35 1.36
C SER A 137 12.56 13.55 2.31
N GLU A 138 11.70 13.59 3.33
CA GLU A 138 11.73 14.63 4.36
C GLU A 138 13.08 14.69 5.10
N LEU A 139 13.78 13.58 5.24
CA LEU A 139 15.13 13.59 5.82
C LEU A 139 16.10 14.40 4.95
N GLU A 140 16.14 14.14 3.64
CA GLU A 140 17.08 14.79 2.73
C GLU A 140 16.68 16.25 2.44
N THR A 141 15.39 16.57 2.52
CA THR A 141 14.86 17.91 2.18
C THR A 141 14.73 18.84 3.38
N LYS A 142 14.41 18.32 4.57
CA LYS A 142 14.08 19.10 5.78
C LYS A 142 15.06 18.85 6.94
N GLY A 143 15.50 17.61 7.10
CA GLY A 143 16.58 17.22 8.02
C GLY A 143 16.20 17.08 9.49
N VAL A 144 16.77 16.05 10.12
CA VAL A 144 16.54 15.73 11.54
C VAL A 144 17.75 16.16 12.37
N GLY A 145 18.95 15.77 11.94
CA GLY A 145 20.20 16.02 12.63
C GLY A 145 20.69 14.81 13.44
N LYS A 146 21.96 14.87 13.85
CA LYS A 146 22.69 13.75 14.46
C LYS A 146 22.20 13.33 15.85
N GLU A 147 21.51 14.21 16.55
CA GLU A 147 20.95 13.89 17.88
C GLU A 147 19.82 12.85 17.82
N ASN A 148 19.18 12.67 16.65
CA ASN A 148 18.10 11.70 16.43
C ASN A 148 16.93 11.81 17.43
N LYS A 149 16.64 13.04 17.89
CA LYS A 149 15.54 13.36 18.82
C LYS A 149 14.44 14.12 18.10
N LEU A 150 13.21 13.65 18.22
CA LEU A 150 12.04 14.34 17.68
C LEU A 150 11.53 15.40 18.67
N THR A 151 12.28 16.49 18.80
CA THR A 151 11.82 17.66 19.56
C THR A 151 10.73 18.39 18.78
N MET A 152 9.96 19.27 19.45
CA MET A 152 8.96 20.10 18.75
C MET A 152 9.59 20.97 17.65
N GLN A 153 10.80 21.47 17.86
CA GLN A 153 11.54 22.22 16.85
C GLN A 153 11.86 21.36 15.62
N VAL A 154 12.28 20.11 15.83
CA VAL A 154 12.56 19.16 14.75
C VAL A 154 11.26 18.78 14.04
N PHE A 155 10.20 18.44 14.78
CA PHE A 155 8.88 18.11 14.25
C PHE A 155 8.33 19.23 13.37
N ASN A 156 8.45 20.49 13.81
CA ASN A 156 7.99 21.68 13.07
C ASN A 156 8.74 21.95 11.76
N ARG A 157 9.88 21.28 11.51
CA ARG A 157 10.50 21.28 10.17
C ARG A 157 9.67 20.48 9.15
N GLY A 158 8.73 19.68 9.63
CA GLY A 158 7.87 18.82 8.85
C GLY A 158 8.49 17.47 8.52
N VAL A 159 9.28 16.89 9.43
CA VAL A 159 9.90 15.55 9.26
C VAL A 159 9.05 14.41 9.80
N GLY A 160 7.79 14.69 10.17
CA GLY A 160 6.91 13.76 10.87
C GLY A 160 6.71 12.45 10.12
N HIS A 161 6.58 12.51 8.79
CA HIS A 161 6.36 11.30 8.00
C HIS A 161 7.61 10.44 7.91
N TYR A 162 8.77 11.06 7.66
CA TYR A 162 10.05 10.35 7.70
C TYR A 162 10.28 9.68 9.06
N THR A 163 10.05 10.41 10.15
CA THR A 163 10.23 9.84 11.48
C THR A 163 9.31 8.66 11.72
N GLN A 164 8.09 8.67 11.17
CA GLN A 164 7.18 7.54 11.26
C GLN A 164 7.64 6.31 10.45
N ILE A 165 8.22 6.50 9.25
CA ILE A 165 8.77 5.40 8.43
C ILE A 165 9.84 4.59 9.19
N ILE A 166 10.67 5.28 9.96
CA ILE A 166 11.82 4.69 10.65
C ILE A 166 11.56 4.38 12.13
N ASP A 167 10.43 4.80 12.69
CA ASP A 167 10.07 4.53 14.09
C ASP A 167 9.87 3.02 14.33
N PHE A 168 9.99 2.64 15.58
CA PHE A 168 9.91 1.26 16.02
C PHE A 168 8.44 0.78 16.01
N HIS A 169 8.16 -0.23 15.17
CA HIS A 169 6.96 -1.11 15.12
C HIS A 169 5.87 -0.84 14.05
N GLY A 170 5.72 -1.82 13.15
CA GLY A 170 4.50 -2.11 12.37
C GLY A 170 4.15 -1.11 11.27
N LEU A 171 3.69 -1.58 10.11
CA LEU A 171 3.55 -0.78 8.89
C LEU A 171 2.28 -1.15 8.15
N TYR A 172 1.22 -0.34 8.15
CA TYR A 172 -0.05 -0.81 7.60
C TYR A 172 -0.91 0.22 6.88
N ALA A 173 -1.26 -0.22 5.66
CA ALA A 173 -2.49 0.04 4.91
C ALA A 173 -2.75 1.39 4.29
N VAL A 174 -3.06 1.26 3.00
CA VAL A 174 -3.13 2.35 2.04
C VAL A 174 -4.46 2.22 1.36
N ASP A 175 -5.04 3.35 1.07
CA ASP A 175 -6.26 3.39 0.30
C ASP A 175 -6.17 4.49 -0.72
N THR A 176 -6.31 4.08 -1.97
CA THR A 176 -6.58 4.99 -3.08
C THR A 176 -8.07 5.30 -3.10
N HIS A 177 -8.51 6.20 -2.23
CA HIS A 177 -9.87 6.74 -2.33
C HIS A 177 -9.96 7.69 -3.52
N GLN A 178 -10.61 7.25 -4.61
CA GLN A 178 -11.16 8.17 -5.60
C GLN A 178 -12.38 8.88 -4.98
N ASN A 179 -12.25 10.18 -4.73
CA ASN A 179 -13.30 11.13 -4.26
C ASN A 179 -13.33 11.45 -2.75
N ILE A 180 -12.29 12.11 -2.25
CA ILE A 180 -12.36 12.79 -0.96
C ILE A 180 -13.06 14.16 -1.15
N GLN A 181 -14.30 14.27 -0.67
CA GLN A 181 -15.15 15.46 -0.83
C GLN A 181 -14.68 16.62 0.05
N ARG A 182 -13.71 17.40 -0.43
CA ARG A 182 -13.67 18.86 -0.24
C ARG A 182 -13.25 19.48 -1.57
N LYS A 183 -14.23 19.95 -2.36
CA LYS A 183 -14.11 20.80 -3.57
C LYS A 183 -14.28 20.17 -4.98
N LYS A 184 -14.98 19.04 -5.16
CA LYS A 184 -15.15 18.43 -6.52
C LYS A 184 -13.82 18.06 -7.20
N GLU A 185 -12.80 17.73 -6.43
CA GLU A 185 -11.53 17.24 -6.96
C GLU A 185 -11.41 15.76 -6.57
N SER A 186 -11.38 14.90 -7.58
CA SER A 186 -10.93 13.53 -7.37
C SER A 186 -9.43 13.58 -7.08
N ALA A 187 -8.97 12.86 -6.07
CA ALA A 187 -7.57 12.75 -5.70
C ALA A 187 -7.28 11.30 -5.35
N VAL A 188 -6.03 10.86 -5.47
CA VAL A 188 -5.57 9.57 -4.97
C VAL A 188 -4.82 9.80 -3.67
N SER A 189 -5.29 9.21 -2.58
CA SER A 189 -4.61 9.24 -1.29
C SER A 189 -3.72 8.02 -1.09
N ALA A 190 -2.72 8.13 -0.24
CA ALA A 190 -2.16 6.99 0.46
C ALA A 190 -2.05 7.34 1.95
N LYS A 191 -2.28 6.37 2.81
CA LYS A 191 -2.02 6.50 4.24
C LYS A 191 -1.15 5.35 4.67
N ASP A 192 -0.41 5.48 5.75
CA ASP A 192 0.11 4.31 6.45
C ASP A 192 -0.17 4.51 7.93
N SER A 193 0.03 3.46 8.72
CA SER A 193 -0.13 3.54 10.16
C SER A 193 0.82 2.60 10.90
N ALA A 194 1.33 3.07 12.03
CA ALA A 194 2.35 2.41 12.85
C ALA A 194 2.13 2.70 14.34
N SER A 195 2.56 1.82 15.25
CA SER A 195 2.41 2.03 16.69
C SER A 195 3.56 2.89 17.25
N VAL A 196 3.26 4.00 17.94
CA VAL A 196 4.28 4.96 18.42
C VAL A 196 4.55 4.79 19.92
N LYS A 197 5.82 4.64 20.36
CA LYS A 197 6.17 4.53 21.80
C LYS A 197 7.50 5.15 22.28
N SER A 198 8.17 6.03 21.53
CA SER A 198 9.52 6.48 21.94
C SER A 198 9.76 8.00 21.83
N ALA A 199 10.60 8.52 22.73
CA ALA A 199 11.11 9.91 22.71
C ALA A 199 12.33 10.09 21.77
N SER A 200 13.09 9.01 21.51
CA SER A 200 14.12 8.93 20.46
C SER A 200 13.55 8.23 19.24
N ILE A 201 13.87 8.71 18.03
CA ILE A 201 13.27 8.17 16.80
C ILE A 201 13.70 6.71 16.57
N TYR A 202 14.94 6.35 16.93
CA TYR A 202 15.40 4.97 17.08
C TYR A 202 16.65 4.92 17.97
N ASN A 203 16.98 3.73 18.45
CA ASN A 203 18.20 3.50 19.23
C ASN A 203 19.44 3.56 18.33
N LEU A 204 20.37 4.46 18.66
CA LEU A 204 21.66 4.59 17.99
C LEU A 204 22.57 3.40 18.32
N VAL A 205 23.54 3.14 17.44
CA VAL A 205 24.68 2.23 17.72
C VAL A 205 25.60 2.87 18.75
#